data_AF-A0A960JUM5-F1
#
_entry.id   AF-A0A960JUM5-F1
#
_cell.length_a   1.000
_cell.length_b   1.000
_cell.length_c   1.000
_cell.angle_alpha   90.00
_cell.angle_beta   90.00
_cell.angle_gamma   90.00
#
_symmetry.space_group_name_H-M   'P 1'
#
loop_
_entity.id
_entity.type
_entity.pdbx_description
1 polymer ?
#
loop_
_entity_poly.entity_id
_entity_poly.type
_entity_poly.pdbx_seq_one_letter_code
_entity_poly.pdbx_strand_id
1 'polypeptide(L)'
;MTEIAAIGAIGYFAVFGAGFVFRPDLVERFALSWSDPAGKTEVRCYYGAVSWALAGFLGYLLTQDLADEALVGVLILASSVLTMRVIGTVVDGGMSHPYSRSALPVEALFVLAVAAVVVFG
;
A
#
# COMPACT_ATOMS: atom_id res chain seq x y z
N MET A 1 9.54 16.54 -9.92
CA MET A 1 8.15 16.18 -9.56
C MET A 1 8.12 15.06 -8.51
N THR A 2 9.20 14.29 -8.44
CA THR A 2 9.39 13.10 -7.63
C THR A 2 9.35 13.37 -6.12
N GLU A 3 9.91 14.47 -5.63
CA GLU A 3 9.82 14.85 -4.20
C GLU A 3 8.38 14.99 -3.71
N ILE A 4 7.51 15.69 -4.46
CA ILE A 4 6.10 15.88 -4.07
C ILE A 4 5.37 14.53 -4.04
N ALA A 5 5.63 13.68 -5.03
CA ALA A 5 5.04 12.34 -5.06
C ALA A 5 5.54 11.45 -3.92
N ALA A 6 6.83 11.54 -3.57
CA ALA A 6 7.40 10.82 -2.43
C ALA A 6 6.81 11.30 -1.09
N ILE A 7 6.64 12.62 -0.90
CA ILE A 7 5.91 13.17 0.25
C ILE A 7 4.47 12.65 0.29
N GLY A 8 3.80 12.60 -0.86
CA GLY A 8 2.47 12.00 -0.99
C GLY A 8 2.43 10.53 -0.54
N ALA A 9 3.41 9.73 -0.97
CA ALA A 9 3.54 8.33 -0.56
C ALA A 9 3.79 8.18 0.95
N ILE A 10 4.66 9.03 1.54
CA ILE A 10 4.89 9.07 2.98
C ILE A 10 3.59 9.37 3.73
N GLY A 11 2.87 10.41 3.29
CA GLY A 11 1.58 10.79 3.88
C GLY A 11 0.56 9.66 3.80
N TYR A 12 0.46 8.99 2.64
CA TYR A 12 -0.39 7.82 2.46
C TYR A 12 -0.06 6.71 3.46
N PHE A 13 1.20 6.27 3.54
CA PHE A 13 1.59 5.19 4.44
C PHE A 13 1.47 5.56 5.92
N ALA A 14 1.73 6.82 6.28
CA ALA A 14 1.56 7.30 7.65
C ALA A 14 0.09 7.26 8.09
N VAL A 15 -0.81 7.79 7.25
CA VAL A 15 -2.26 7.82 7.52
C VAL A 15 -2.87 6.43 7.49
N PHE A 16 -2.52 5.63 6.47
CA PHE A 16 -2.98 4.25 6.34
C PHE A 16 -2.53 3.42 7.55
N GLY A 17 -1.24 3.52 7.92
CA GLY A 17 -0.69 2.84 9.09
C GLY A 17 -1.38 3.25 10.38
N ALA A 18 -1.62 4.55 10.59
CA ALA A 18 -2.34 5.04 11.77
C ALA A 18 -3.76 4.47 11.84
N GLY A 19 -4.43 4.37 10.68
CA GLY A 19 -5.71 3.69 10.55
C GLY A 19 -5.69 2.29 11.16
N PHE A 20 -4.75 1.43 10.75
CA PHE A 20 -4.71 0.03 11.22
C PHE A 20 -4.11 -0.16 12.61
N VAL A 21 -3.20 0.71 13.05
CA VAL A 21 -2.68 0.67 14.44
C VAL A 21 -3.80 0.98 15.43
N PHE A 22 -4.53 2.07 15.21
CA PHE A 22 -5.54 2.57 16.16
C PHE A 22 -6.94 2.00 15.92
N ARG A 23 -7.27 1.65 14.67
CA ARG A 23 -8.57 1.10 14.25
C ARG A 23 -8.37 -0.11 13.32
N PRO A 24 -7.84 -1.24 13.83
CA PRO A 24 -7.64 -2.46 13.03
C PRO A 24 -8.95 -2.97 12.39
N ASP A 25 -10.12 -2.62 12.93
CA ASP A 25 -11.45 -3.02 12.41
C ASP A 25 -11.72 -2.44 11.01
N LEU A 26 -10.92 -1.49 10.54
CA LEU A 26 -10.96 -1.01 9.16
C LEU A 26 -10.64 -2.11 8.13
N VAL A 27 -10.04 -3.24 8.54
CA VAL A 27 -9.64 -4.32 7.61
C VAL A 27 -10.85 -5.04 7.02
N GLU A 28 -12.01 -4.97 7.68
CA GLU A 28 -13.28 -5.50 7.19
C GLU A 28 -13.69 -4.87 5.86
N ARG A 29 -13.24 -3.63 5.58
CA ARG A 29 -13.45 -2.95 4.30
C ARG A 29 -12.74 -3.64 3.13
N PHE A 30 -11.75 -4.48 3.44
CA PHE A 30 -11.03 -5.30 2.47
C PHE A 30 -11.54 -6.75 2.41
N ALA A 31 -12.72 -7.01 3.00
CA ALA A 31 -13.28 -8.35 3.17
C ALA A 31 -12.38 -9.30 3.98
N LEU A 32 -11.53 -8.74 4.86
CA LEU A 32 -10.71 -9.50 5.79
C LEU A 32 -11.34 -9.46 7.18
N SER A 33 -11.27 -10.58 7.90
CA SER A 33 -11.79 -10.71 9.26
C SER A 33 -10.85 -11.55 10.11
N TRP A 34 -10.93 -11.41 11.43
CA TRP A 34 -10.22 -12.27 12.38
C TRP A 34 -11.19 -12.84 13.42
N SER A 35 -10.82 -13.97 14.01
CA SER A 35 -11.62 -14.67 15.01
C SER A 35 -11.14 -14.45 16.46
N ASP A 36 -9.92 -13.96 16.66
CA ASP A 36 -9.26 -13.92 17.97
C ASP A 36 -8.37 -12.67 18.13
N PRO A 37 -8.07 -12.20 19.37
CA PRO A 37 -7.15 -11.09 19.61
C PRO A 37 -5.77 -11.22 18.93
N ALA A 38 -5.28 -12.44 18.70
CA ALA A 38 -4.05 -12.64 17.93
C ALA A 38 -4.17 -12.07 16.51
N GLY A 39 -5.27 -12.37 15.78
CA GLY A 39 -5.50 -11.84 14.44
C GLY A 39 -5.69 -10.32 14.41
N LYS A 40 -6.30 -9.75 15.46
CA LYS A 40 -6.37 -8.28 15.63
C LYS A 40 -4.98 -7.65 15.75
N THR A 41 -4.04 -8.35 16.39
CA THR A 41 -2.64 -7.91 16.52
C THR A 41 -1.90 -8.03 15.20
N GLU A 42 -2.12 -9.11 14.45
CA GLU A 42 -1.57 -9.28 13.09
C GLU A 42 -1.94 -8.12 12.16
N VAL A 43 -3.19 -7.64 12.21
CA VAL A 43 -3.60 -6.47 11.43
C VAL A 43 -2.80 -5.22 11.82
N ARG A 44 -2.58 -5.00 13.12
CA ARG A 44 -1.76 -3.87 13.59
C ARG A 44 -0.31 -4.01 13.16
N CYS A 45 0.25 -5.20 13.16
CA CYS A 45 1.63 -5.44 12.73
C CYS A 45 1.77 -5.20 11.22
N TYR A 46 0.98 -5.90 10.40
CA TYR A 46 1.22 -5.97 8.95
C TYR A 46 0.55 -4.85 8.16
N TYR A 47 -0.60 -4.33 8.59
CA TYR A 47 -1.23 -3.18 7.92
C TYR A 47 -0.87 -1.85 8.60
N GLY A 48 -0.60 -1.88 9.91
CA GLY A 48 -0.29 -0.69 10.71
C GLY A 48 1.20 -0.38 10.75
N ALA A 49 1.95 -1.16 11.52
CA ALA A 49 3.35 -0.91 11.85
C ALA A 49 4.26 -1.00 10.62
N VAL A 50 4.02 -1.95 9.70
CA VAL A 50 4.76 -2.02 8.42
C VAL A 50 4.54 -0.74 7.59
N SER A 51 3.32 -0.22 7.51
CA SER A 51 3.06 1.05 6.82
C SER A 51 3.80 2.22 7.46
N TRP A 52 3.85 2.29 8.80
CA TRP A 52 4.66 3.31 9.47
C TRP A 52 6.16 3.16 9.22
N ALA A 53 6.68 1.92 9.18
CA ALA A 53 8.06 1.67 8.83
C ALA A 53 8.36 2.13 7.40
N LEU A 54 7.46 1.87 6.45
CA LEU A 54 7.57 2.37 5.07
C LEU A 54 7.56 3.89 5.01
N ALA A 55 6.63 4.55 5.72
CA ALA A 55 6.59 6.01 5.78
C ALA A 55 7.90 6.60 6.35
N GLY A 56 8.42 6.01 7.43
CA GLY A 56 9.69 6.42 8.03
C GLY A 56 10.89 6.18 7.11
N PHE A 57 10.94 5.03 6.43
CA PHE A 57 12.03 4.72 5.50
C PHE A 57 12.03 5.64 4.28
N LEU A 58 10.86 5.91 3.69
CA LEU A 58 10.73 6.87 2.59
C LEU A 58 11.09 8.29 3.05
N GLY A 59 10.68 8.67 4.27
CA GLY A 59 11.09 9.94 4.87
C GLY A 59 12.60 10.04 5.05
N TYR A 60 13.25 8.96 5.50
CA TYR A 60 14.71 8.89 5.57
C TYR A 60 15.35 9.10 4.20
N LEU A 61 14.89 8.39 3.15
CA LEU A 61 15.43 8.56 1.80
C LEU A 61 15.30 10.00 1.29
N LEU A 62 14.18 10.68 1.59
CA LEU A 62 14.03 12.10 1.25
C LEU A 62 15.05 12.99 1.96
N THR A 63 15.40 12.71 3.22
CA THR A 63 16.47 13.47 3.91
C THR A 63 17.86 13.24 3.33
N GLN A 64 18.02 12.24 2.47
CA GLN A 64 19.26 11.91 1.77
C GLN A 64 19.24 12.36 0.29
N ASP A 65 18.24 13.15 -0.12
CA ASP A 65 18.02 13.58 -1.51
C ASP A 65 17.79 12.41 -2.48
N LEU A 66 17.25 11.28 -1.98
CA LEU A 66 16.98 10.04 -2.75
C LEU A 66 15.48 9.89 -3.09
N ALA A 67 14.87 10.95 -3.62
CA ALA A 67 13.43 10.96 -3.94
C ALA A 67 13.06 9.96 -5.04
N ASP A 68 13.94 9.78 -6.02
CA ASP A 68 13.70 8.89 -7.16
C ASP A 68 13.77 7.43 -6.72
N GLU A 69 14.76 7.06 -5.90
CA GLU A 69 14.90 5.73 -5.31
C GLU A 69 13.73 5.40 -4.39
N ALA A 70 13.25 6.39 -3.62
CA ALA A 70 12.06 6.23 -2.79
C ALA A 70 10.84 5.86 -3.66
N LEU A 71 10.62 6.55 -4.78
CA LEU A 71 9.52 6.24 -5.70
C LEU A 71 9.70 4.92 -6.46
N VAL A 72 10.93 4.56 -6.83
CA VAL A 72 11.23 3.23 -7.39
C VAL A 72 10.86 2.15 -6.37
N GLY A 73 11.19 2.33 -5.09
CA GLY A 73 10.77 1.44 -4.02
C GLY A 73 9.24 1.32 -3.90
N VAL A 74 8.53 2.45 -3.96
CA VAL A 74 7.05 2.47 -3.96
C VAL A 74 6.49 1.74 -5.19
N LEU A 75 7.08 1.95 -6.37
CA LEU A 75 6.66 1.32 -7.61
C LEU A 75 6.83 -0.20 -7.55
N ILE A 76 7.97 -0.68 -7.03
CA ILE A 76 8.24 -2.10 -6.83
C ILE A 76 7.17 -2.69 -5.91
N LEU A 77 6.96 -2.08 -4.75
CA LEU A 77 5.96 -2.54 -3.77
C LEU A 77 4.55 -2.59 -4.39
N ALA A 78 4.11 -1.50 -5.03
CA ALA A 78 2.80 -1.41 -5.63
C ALA A 78 2.59 -2.45 -6.75
N SER A 79 3.62 -2.65 -7.57
CA SER A 79 3.60 -3.64 -8.65
C SER A 79 3.52 -5.07 -8.10
N SER A 80 4.26 -5.39 -7.04
CA SER A 80 4.19 -6.69 -6.37
C SER A 80 2.79 -6.95 -5.78
N VAL A 81 2.21 -5.96 -5.11
CA VAL A 81 0.84 -6.07 -4.55
C VAL A 81 -0.19 -6.27 -5.65
N LEU A 82 -0.15 -5.46 -6.71
CA LEU A 82 -1.07 -5.59 -7.84
C LEU A 82 -0.93 -6.96 -8.52
N THR A 83 0.31 -7.42 -8.74
CA THR A 83 0.57 -8.73 -9.35
C THR A 83 -0.04 -9.84 -8.50
N MET A 84 0.20 -9.83 -7.19
CA MET A 84 -0.37 -10.83 -6.30
C MET A 84 -1.90 -10.73 -6.24
N ARG A 85 -2.46 -9.51 -6.29
CA ARG A 85 -3.92 -9.33 -6.33
C ARG A 85 -4.52 -9.91 -7.61
N VAL A 86 -3.91 -9.68 -8.76
CA VAL A 86 -4.36 -10.26 -10.04
C VAL A 86 -4.33 -11.79 -9.95
N ILE A 87 -3.20 -12.36 -9.53
CA ILE A 87 -3.02 -13.81 -9.43
C ILE A 87 -4.01 -14.40 -8.42
N GLY A 88 -4.06 -13.88 -7.19
CA GLY A 88 -4.95 -14.35 -6.13
C GLY A 88 -6.42 -14.20 -6.49
N THR A 89 -6.82 -13.08 -7.09
CA THR A 89 -8.23 -12.89 -7.53
C THR A 89 -8.65 -13.94 -8.55
N VAL A 90 -7.74 -14.36 -9.44
CA VAL A 90 -8.01 -15.41 -10.43
C VAL A 90 -8.03 -16.79 -9.77
N VAL A 91 -6.98 -17.12 -8.99
CA VAL A 91 -6.80 -18.45 -8.38
C VAL A 91 -7.88 -18.73 -7.32
N ASP A 92 -8.21 -17.74 -6.50
CA ASP A 92 -9.16 -17.87 -5.39
C ASP A 92 -10.62 -17.62 -5.82
N GLY A 93 -10.86 -17.35 -7.11
CA GLY A 93 -12.21 -17.12 -7.66
C GLY A 93 -12.86 -15.80 -7.23
N GLY A 94 -12.08 -14.82 -6.78
CA GLY A 94 -12.55 -13.54 -6.24
C GLY A 94 -13.02 -12.50 -7.28
N MET A 95 -13.05 -12.85 -8.57
CA MET A 95 -13.27 -11.88 -9.66
C MET A 95 -14.64 -11.16 -9.59
N SER A 96 -15.66 -11.84 -9.06
CA SER A 96 -17.00 -11.28 -8.89
C SER A 96 -17.15 -10.49 -7.58
N HIS A 97 -16.19 -10.59 -6.65
CA HIS A 97 -16.29 -9.97 -5.35
C HIS A 97 -16.23 -8.43 -5.45
N PRO A 98 -17.13 -7.68 -4.77
CA PRO A 98 -17.20 -6.22 -4.91
C PRO A 98 -15.87 -5.51 -4.61
N TYR A 99 -15.16 -5.96 -3.59
CA TYR A 99 -13.85 -5.42 -3.24
C TYR A 99 -12.85 -5.59 -4.40
N SER A 100 -12.68 -6.79 -4.94
CA SER A 100 -11.74 -7.07 -6.03
C SER A 100 -12.04 -6.28 -7.29
N ARG A 101 -13.33 -6.10 -7.64
CA ARG A 101 -13.77 -5.28 -8.78
C ARG A 101 -13.38 -3.81 -8.65
N SER A 102 -13.27 -3.30 -7.42
CA SER A 102 -12.83 -1.93 -7.16
C SER A 102 -11.32 -1.82 -6.94
N ALA A 103 -10.71 -2.79 -6.26
CA ALA A 103 -9.30 -2.75 -5.88
C ALA A 103 -8.37 -2.89 -7.08
N LEU A 104 -8.66 -3.82 -8.01
CA LEU A 104 -7.84 -4.05 -9.20
C LEU A 104 -7.64 -2.79 -10.06
N PRO A 105 -8.70 -2.06 -10.51
CA PRO A 105 -8.50 -0.87 -11.31
C PRO A 105 -7.81 0.26 -10.54
N VAL A 106 -8.10 0.41 -9.23
CA VAL A 106 -7.48 1.44 -8.39
C VAL A 106 -5.99 1.17 -8.22
N GLU A 107 -5.59 -0.07 -7.92
CA GLU A 107 -4.18 -0.44 -7.79
C GLU A 107 -3.43 -0.35 -9.12
N ALA A 108 -4.06 -0.75 -10.22
CA ALA A 108 -3.49 -0.59 -11.56
C ALA A 108 -3.26 0.90 -11.89
N LEU A 109 -4.24 1.76 -11.63
CA LEU A 109 -4.11 3.20 -11.85
C LEU A 109 -3.00 3.79 -10.97
N PHE A 110 -2.90 3.35 -9.71
CA PHE A 110 -1.84 3.79 -8.81
C PHE A 110 -0.45 3.41 -9.34
N VAL A 111 -0.24 2.16 -9.76
CA VAL A 111 1.02 1.70 -10.37
C VAL A 111 1.36 2.54 -11.60
N LEU A 112 0.39 2.76 -12.50
CA LEU A 112 0.61 3.57 -13.71
C LEU A 112 0.97 5.02 -13.38
N ALA A 113 0.31 5.62 -12.38
CA ALA A 113 0.59 6.98 -11.95
C ALA A 113 2.01 7.10 -11.36
N VAL A 114 2.41 6.19 -10.48
CA VAL A 114 3.77 6.17 -9.92
C VAL A 114 4.80 5.92 -11.01
N ALA A 115 4.56 4.96 -11.91
CA ALA A 115 5.45 4.67 -13.04
C ALA A 115 5.62 5.89 -13.95
N ALA A 116 4.55 6.64 -14.23
CA ALA A 116 4.64 7.86 -15.03
C ALA A 116 5.51 8.91 -14.33
N VAL A 117 5.39 9.10 -13.01
CA VAL A 117 6.25 10.03 -12.27
C VAL A 117 7.69 9.57 -12.25
N VAL A 118 7.97 8.26 -12.11
CA VAL A 118 9.34 7.72 -12.14
C VAL A 118 9.99 7.88 -13.52
N VAL A 119 9.22 7.74 -14.61
CA VAL A 119 9.76 7.77 -15.98
C VAL A 119 9.87 9.20 -16.54
N PHE A 120 8.97 10.11 -16.15
CA PHE A 120 8.85 11.44 -16.75
C PHE A 120 9.03 12.62 -15.78
N GLY A 121 9.21 12.35 -14.47
CA GLY A 121 9.13 13.35 -13.40
C GLY A 121 10.43 13.97 -12.93
#